data_AF-A0A450W2U7-F1
#
_entry.id   AF-A0A450W2U7-F1
#
_cell.length_a   1.000
_cell.length_b   1.000
_cell.length_c   1.000
_cell.angle_alpha   90.00
_cell.angle_beta   90.00
_cell.angle_gamma   90.00
#
_symmetry.space_group_name_H-M   'P 1'
#
loop_
_entity.id
_entity.type
_entity.pdbx_description
1 polymer ?
#
loop_
_entity_poly.entity_id
_entity_poly.type
_entity_poly.pdbx_seq_one_letter_code
_entity_poly.pdbx_strand_id
1 'polypeptide(L)'
;MALLSQISRLIGILSCKGLTLYLETTIPSYLKAKQSRDIVQAARQQITTEWWDDRLKDFEIFISQVVVEEASEGDPFASAKRMEALKTFPLLEITEEVFNLADKIIIEKIIPEKAVRDALHIAVASYHEMSYLLSWNCKHIANAQVINRLRKTLADERFELPVICTPEELLERSE
;
A
#
# COMPACT_ATOMS: atom_id res chain seq x y z
N MET A 1 -23.61 7.73 16.27
CA MET A 1 -22.55 6.76 15.89
C MET A 1 -21.20 7.42 15.59
N ALA A 2 -21.13 8.65 15.04
CA ALA A 2 -19.86 9.36 14.81
C ALA A 2 -19.04 9.64 16.09
N LEU A 3 -19.70 9.88 17.23
CA LEU A 3 -19.02 10.20 18.50
C LEU A 3 -18.28 8.99 19.11
N LEU A 4 -18.78 7.78 18.91
CA LEU A 4 -18.12 6.55 19.39
C LEU A 4 -16.89 6.19 18.54
N SER A 5 -16.93 6.47 17.23
CA SER A 5 -15.75 6.40 16.35
C SER A 5 -14.65 7.37 16.81
N GLN A 6 -15.00 8.60 17.20
CA GLN A 6 -14.03 9.58 17.73
C GLN A 6 -13.45 9.19 19.09
N ILE A 7 -14.23 8.54 19.97
CA ILE A 7 -13.74 8.11 21.28
C ILE A 7 -12.75 6.93 21.16
N SER A 8 -12.96 6.00 20.22
CA SER A 8 -11.93 4.99 19.89
C SER A 8 -10.63 5.60 19.37
N ARG A 9 -10.70 6.71 18.60
CA ARG A 9 -9.51 7.42 18.10
C ARG A 9 -8.71 8.14 19.20
N LEU A 10 -9.35 8.56 20.29
CA LEU A 10 -8.68 9.23 21.43
C LEU A 10 -7.97 8.26 22.39
N ILE A 11 -8.48 7.03 22.53
CA ILE A 11 -7.89 6.02 23.42
C ILE A 11 -6.65 5.34 22.77
N GLY A 12 -6.56 5.35 21.43
CA GLY A 12 -5.45 4.74 20.69
C GLY A 12 -4.12 5.52 20.69
N ILE A 13 -4.07 6.73 21.26
CA ILE A 13 -2.90 7.64 21.19
C ILE A 13 -1.78 7.24 22.18
N LEU A 14 -2.02 6.30 23.10
CA LEU A 14 -1.08 5.92 24.16
C LEU A 14 -0.59 4.46 24.13
N SER A 15 -0.82 3.73 23.04
CA SER A 15 -0.18 2.43 22.82
C SER A 15 0.85 2.58 21.71
N CYS A 16 2.08 2.11 21.91
CA CYS A 16 3.01 1.86 20.81
C CYS A 16 2.36 0.80 19.90
N LYS A 17 1.49 1.23 18.98
CA LYS A 17 0.98 0.40 17.89
C LYS A 17 2.20 -0.13 17.14
N GLY A 18 2.25 -1.44 16.91
CA GLY A 18 3.22 -2.01 15.97
C GLY A 18 3.13 -1.28 14.62
N LEU A 19 4.22 -1.23 13.87
CA LEU A 19 4.25 -0.54 12.58
C LEU A 19 3.35 -1.30 11.58
N THR A 20 2.15 -0.77 11.33
CA THR A 20 1.20 -1.35 10.37
C THR A 20 1.58 -0.98 8.94
N LEU A 21 1.57 -1.94 8.03
CA LEU A 21 1.99 -1.74 6.64
C LEU A 21 0.96 -2.31 5.68
N TYR A 22 0.47 -1.44 4.78
CA TYR A 22 -0.31 -1.84 3.64
C TYR A 22 0.59 -2.23 2.47
N LEU A 23 0.48 -3.49 2.03
CA LEU A 23 1.30 -4.07 0.97
C LEU A 23 0.59 -3.96 -0.38
N GLU A 24 1.08 -3.10 -1.27
CA GLU A 24 0.51 -2.94 -2.61
C GLU A 24 1.00 -4.03 -3.60
N THR A 25 0.21 -4.32 -4.64
CA THR A 25 0.39 -5.45 -5.56
C THR A 25 1.73 -5.51 -6.29
N THR A 26 2.39 -4.38 -6.53
CA THR A 26 3.74 -4.40 -7.12
C THR A 26 4.71 -5.23 -6.29
N ILE A 27 4.58 -5.28 -4.96
CA ILE A 27 5.50 -6.01 -4.08
C ILE A 27 5.48 -7.53 -4.35
N PRO A 28 4.35 -8.26 -4.21
CA PRO A 28 4.31 -9.68 -4.57
C PRO A 28 4.63 -9.91 -6.05
N SER A 29 4.37 -8.94 -6.93
CA SER A 29 4.71 -9.03 -8.35
C SER A 29 6.22 -9.03 -8.60
N TYR A 30 6.99 -8.15 -7.97
CA TYR A 30 8.46 -8.19 -8.03
C TYR A 30 9.02 -9.43 -7.32
N LEU A 31 8.46 -9.80 -6.16
CA LEU A 31 8.91 -10.95 -5.36
C LEU A 31 8.83 -12.29 -6.12
N LYS A 32 7.77 -12.49 -6.92
CA LYS A 32 7.49 -13.78 -7.57
C LYS A 32 7.74 -13.81 -9.08
N ALA A 33 8.10 -12.66 -9.67
CA ALA A 33 8.47 -12.60 -11.07
C ALA A 33 9.75 -13.39 -11.37
N LYS A 34 9.88 -13.86 -12.61
CA LYS A 34 11.15 -14.39 -13.11
C LYS A 34 12.18 -13.25 -13.13
N GLN A 35 13.44 -13.57 -12.91
CA GLN A 35 14.52 -12.59 -12.96
C GLN A 35 14.48 -11.83 -14.30
N SER A 36 14.40 -10.51 -14.21
CA SER A 36 14.36 -9.63 -15.37
C SER A 36 15.73 -9.49 -16.02
N ARG A 37 15.76 -9.26 -17.33
CA ARG A 37 16.97 -8.83 -18.05
C ARG A 37 17.15 -7.31 -18.03
N ASP A 38 16.10 -6.57 -17.69
CA ASP A 38 16.18 -5.15 -17.44
C ASP A 38 16.83 -4.92 -16.07
N ILE A 39 17.92 -4.16 -16.04
CA ILE A 39 18.77 -3.97 -14.84
C ILE A 39 17.97 -3.30 -13.71
N VAL A 40 17.13 -2.31 -14.04
CA VAL A 40 16.34 -1.59 -13.03
C VAL A 40 15.31 -2.53 -12.42
N GLN A 41 14.63 -3.31 -13.25
CA GLN A 41 13.66 -4.29 -12.77
C GLN A 41 14.34 -5.40 -11.96
N ALA A 42 15.50 -5.89 -12.39
CA ALA A 42 16.26 -6.90 -11.66
C ALA A 42 16.70 -6.38 -10.27
N ALA A 43 17.15 -5.14 -10.18
CA ALA A 43 17.48 -4.51 -8.90
C ALA A 43 16.26 -4.40 -7.98
N ARG A 44 15.10 -3.97 -8.49
CA ARG A 44 13.85 -3.93 -7.70
C ARG A 44 13.41 -5.30 -7.22
N GLN A 45 13.57 -6.35 -8.04
CA GLN A 45 13.30 -7.73 -7.63
C GLN A 45 14.20 -8.15 -6.47
N GLN A 46 15.50 -7.85 -6.56
CA GLN A 46 16.46 -8.15 -5.51
C GLN A 46 16.13 -7.39 -4.21
N ILE A 47 15.96 -6.07 -4.27
CA ILE A 47 15.60 -5.23 -3.11
C ILE A 47 14.30 -5.71 -2.47
N THR A 48 13.29 -6.08 -3.28
CA THR A 48 12.03 -6.62 -2.77
C THR A 48 12.24 -7.93 -2.01
N THR A 49 13.15 -8.77 -2.49
CA THR A 49 13.47 -10.06 -1.86
C THR A 49 14.21 -9.85 -0.55
N GLU A 50 15.23 -8.99 -0.54
CA GLU A 50 15.96 -8.59 0.67
C GLU A 50 15.01 -8.00 1.73
N TRP A 51 14.17 -7.05 1.34
CA TRP A 51 13.19 -6.46 2.27
C TRP A 51 12.21 -7.52 2.81
N TRP A 52 11.72 -8.40 1.94
CA TRP A 52 10.77 -9.44 2.34
C TRP A 52 11.38 -10.42 3.34
N ASP A 53 12.63 -10.82 3.14
CA ASP A 53 13.30 -11.81 3.98
C ASP A 53 13.76 -11.19 5.32
N ASP A 54 14.23 -9.95 5.30
CA ASP A 54 14.86 -9.33 6.47
C ASP A 54 13.89 -8.50 7.32
N ARG A 55 12.96 -7.79 6.68
CA ARG A 55 12.17 -6.71 7.31
C ARG A 55 10.69 -7.02 7.46
N LEU A 56 10.11 -7.93 6.67
CA LEU A 56 8.66 -8.22 6.70
C LEU A 56 8.12 -8.49 8.11
N LYS A 57 8.89 -9.21 8.93
CA LYS A 57 8.56 -9.58 10.32
C LYS A 57 8.50 -8.40 11.30
N ASP A 58 9.05 -7.25 10.92
CA ASP A 58 9.09 -6.04 11.76
C ASP A 58 7.76 -5.27 11.68
N PHE A 59 6.87 -5.65 10.76
CA PHE A 59 5.61 -4.98 10.48
C PHE A 59 4.41 -5.91 10.65
N GLU A 60 3.27 -5.31 11.01
CA GLU A 60 1.98 -5.98 10.88
C GLU A 60 1.45 -5.73 9.46
N ILE A 61 1.48 -6.76 8.62
CA ILE A 61 1.20 -6.65 7.19
C ILE A 61 -0.30 -6.79 6.92
N PHE A 62 -0.85 -5.88 6.12
CA PHE A 62 -2.22 -5.90 5.65
C PHE A 62 -2.28 -5.76 4.13
N ILE A 63 -3.32 -6.34 3.54
CA ILE A 63 -3.67 -6.19 2.12
C ILE A 63 -5.16 -5.84 1.99
N SER A 64 -5.67 -5.67 0.78
CA SER A 64 -7.11 -5.55 0.54
C SER A 64 -7.53 -6.41 -0.65
N GLN A 65 -8.84 -6.46 -0.89
CA GLN A 65 -9.40 -7.15 -2.04
C GLN A 65 -8.84 -6.62 -3.38
N VAL A 66 -8.44 -5.35 -3.45
CA VAL A 66 -7.78 -4.78 -4.65
C VAL A 66 -6.47 -5.52 -4.94
N VAL A 67 -5.66 -5.79 -3.91
CA VAL A 67 -4.38 -6.52 -4.05
C VAL A 67 -4.63 -7.94 -4.52
N VAL A 68 -5.65 -8.61 -3.98
CA VAL A 68 -6.04 -9.97 -4.37
C VAL A 68 -6.45 -10.03 -5.85
N GLU A 69 -7.30 -9.10 -6.28
CA GLU A 69 -7.77 -9.02 -7.66
C GLU A 69 -6.60 -8.83 -8.63
N GLU A 70 -5.75 -7.84 -8.40
CA GLU A 70 -4.61 -7.57 -9.27
C GLU A 70 -3.53 -8.67 -9.22
N ALA A 71 -3.33 -9.32 -8.07
CA ALA A 71 -2.43 -10.46 -7.94
C ALA A 71 -2.95 -11.72 -8.66
N SER A 72 -4.27 -11.82 -8.85
CA SER A 72 -4.90 -12.93 -9.58
C SER A 72 -4.88 -12.76 -11.10
N GLU A 73 -4.71 -11.53 -11.60
CA GLU A 73 -4.70 -11.22 -13.04
C GLU A 73 -3.44 -11.76 -13.76
N GLY A 74 -3.56 -12.18 -15.01
CA GLY A 74 -2.42 -12.55 -15.87
C GLY A 74 -2.12 -14.06 -15.93
N ASP A 75 -0.83 -14.41 -16.07
CA ASP A 75 -0.41 -15.81 -16.21
C ASP A 75 -0.79 -16.67 -14.99
N PRO A 76 -1.43 -17.84 -15.17
CA PRO A 76 -1.88 -18.69 -14.06
C PRO A 76 -0.77 -19.15 -13.10
N PHE A 77 0.45 -19.41 -13.60
CA PHE A 77 1.55 -19.84 -12.74
C PHE A 77 2.12 -18.67 -11.93
N ALA A 78 2.22 -17.49 -12.54
CA ALA A 78 2.66 -16.28 -11.86
C ALA A 78 1.64 -15.81 -10.81
N SER A 79 0.35 -15.80 -11.14
CA SER A 79 -0.73 -15.45 -10.21
C SER A 79 -0.77 -16.41 -9.02
N ALA A 80 -0.70 -17.72 -9.25
CA ALA A 80 -0.66 -18.71 -8.16
C ALA A 80 0.49 -18.45 -7.16
N LYS A 81 1.70 -18.10 -7.66
CA LYS A 81 2.85 -17.77 -6.80
C LYS A 81 2.63 -16.50 -5.98
N ARG A 82 2.01 -15.46 -6.56
CA ARG A 82 1.68 -14.22 -5.85
C ARG A 82 0.62 -14.49 -4.78
N MET A 83 -0.44 -15.21 -5.12
CA MET A 83 -1.50 -15.57 -4.19
C MET A 83 -0.98 -16.41 -3.01
N GLU A 84 -0.07 -17.35 -3.27
CA GLU A 84 0.58 -18.14 -2.21
C GLU A 84 1.38 -17.27 -1.23
N ALA A 85 2.03 -16.21 -1.71
CA ALA A 85 2.76 -15.27 -0.85
C ALA A 85 1.84 -14.40 0.02
N LEU A 86 0.63 -14.14 -0.46
CA LEU A 86 -0.34 -13.24 0.17
C LEU A 86 -1.30 -13.94 1.14
N LYS A 87 -1.42 -15.27 1.05
CA LYS A 87 -2.49 -16.07 1.68
C LYS A 87 -2.66 -15.88 3.20
N THR A 88 -1.59 -15.47 3.90
CA THR A 88 -1.59 -15.36 5.37
C THR A 88 -1.91 -13.95 5.84
N PHE A 89 -1.93 -12.95 4.95
CA PHE A 89 -2.12 -11.57 5.37
C PHE A 89 -3.60 -11.23 5.53
N PRO A 90 -3.99 -10.53 6.61
CA PRO A 90 -5.35 -10.06 6.81
C PRO A 90 -5.78 -9.07 5.71
N LEU A 91 -7.05 -9.16 5.34
CA LEU A 91 -7.70 -8.25 4.39
C LEU A 91 -8.37 -7.10 5.13
N LEU A 92 -8.04 -5.87 4.74
CA LEU A 92 -8.77 -4.68 5.12
C LEU A 92 -10.08 -4.57 4.34
N GLU A 93 -11.13 -4.19 5.06
CA GLU A 93 -12.45 -3.96 4.49
C GLU A 93 -12.45 -2.75 3.55
N ILE A 94 -13.19 -2.85 2.45
CA ILE A 94 -13.39 -1.73 1.50
C ILE A 94 -14.84 -1.28 1.66
N THR A 95 -15.06 -0.22 2.44
CA THR A 95 -16.38 0.34 2.71
C THR A 95 -16.75 1.42 1.68
N GLU A 96 -17.99 1.93 1.77
CA GLU A 96 -18.43 3.07 0.96
C GLU A 96 -17.55 4.31 1.18
N GLU A 97 -17.09 4.54 2.41
CA GLU A 97 -16.17 5.64 2.74
C GLU A 97 -14.82 5.51 2.04
N VAL A 98 -14.31 4.28 1.87
CA VAL A 98 -13.08 4.03 1.09
C VAL A 98 -13.30 4.40 -0.38
N PHE A 99 -14.44 4.02 -0.97
CA PHE A 99 -14.78 4.42 -2.33
C PHE A 99 -14.91 5.93 -2.48
N ASN A 100 -15.62 6.58 -1.56
CA ASN A 100 -15.76 8.04 -1.54
C ASN A 100 -14.41 8.76 -1.48
N LEU A 101 -13.47 8.25 -0.67
CA LEU A 101 -12.13 8.79 -0.56
C LEU A 101 -11.32 8.60 -1.85
N ALA A 102 -11.42 7.43 -2.50
CA ALA A 102 -10.79 7.18 -3.79
C ALA A 102 -11.37 8.10 -4.89
N ASP A 103 -12.69 8.25 -4.94
CA ASP A 103 -13.36 9.13 -5.89
C ASP A 103 -12.92 10.58 -5.72
N LYS A 104 -12.75 11.04 -4.47
CA LYS A 104 -12.21 12.38 -4.19
C LYS A 104 -10.82 12.57 -4.79
N ILE A 105 -9.92 11.59 -4.66
CA ILE A 105 -8.57 11.63 -5.25
C ILE A 105 -8.63 11.77 -6.79
N ILE A 106 -9.58 11.07 -7.42
CA ILE A 106 -9.79 11.11 -8.87
C ILE A 106 -10.40 12.45 -9.33
N ILE A 107 -11.44 12.93 -8.64
CA ILE A 107 -12.14 14.20 -8.94
C ILE A 107 -11.18 15.38 -8.84
N GLU A 108 -10.30 15.38 -7.84
CA GLU A 108 -9.24 16.40 -7.67
C GLU A 108 -8.10 16.25 -8.68
N LYS A 109 -8.16 15.27 -9.59
CA LYS A 109 -7.17 14.98 -10.64
C LYS A 109 -5.77 14.81 -10.07
N ILE A 110 -5.67 14.18 -8.91
CA ILE A 110 -4.39 13.82 -8.29
C ILE A 110 -3.88 12.53 -8.93
N ILE A 111 -4.78 11.57 -9.10
CA ILE A 111 -4.59 10.34 -9.86
C ILE A 111 -5.53 10.39 -11.07
N PRO A 112 -5.10 9.95 -12.26
CA PRO A 112 -5.94 9.98 -13.45
C PRO A 112 -7.10 8.98 -13.34
N GLU A 113 -8.25 9.30 -13.94
CA GLU A 113 -9.46 8.46 -13.93
C GLU A 113 -9.23 7.01 -14.37
N LYS A 114 -8.26 6.74 -15.25
CA LYS A 114 -7.90 5.38 -15.69
C LYS A 114 -7.14 4.55 -14.65
N ALA A 115 -6.74 5.15 -13.53
CA ALA A 115 -5.93 4.54 -12.48
C ALA A 115 -6.70 4.46 -11.15
N VAL A 116 -7.99 4.13 -11.22
CA VAL A 116 -8.87 4.01 -10.02
C VAL A 116 -8.31 3.05 -8.98
N ARG A 117 -7.72 1.92 -9.39
CA ARG A 117 -7.12 0.96 -8.44
C ARG A 117 -5.96 1.55 -7.64
N ASP A 118 -5.16 2.43 -8.26
CA ASP A 118 -4.10 3.15 -7.55
C ASP A 118 -4.68 4.09 -6.47
N ALA A 119 -5.79 4.78 -6.78
CA ALA A 119 -6.49 5.61 -5.81
C ALA A 119 -7.11 4.77 -4.68
N LEU A 120 -7.65 3.59 -4.98
CA LEU A 120 -8.18 2.68 -3.97
C LEU A 120 -7.11 2.15 -3.01
N HIS A 121 -5.91 1.81 -3.47
CA HIS A 121 -4.82 1.42 -2.57
C HIS A 121 -4.52 2.51 -1.53
N ILE A 122 -4.44 3.77 -1.98
CA ILE A 122 -4.19 4.92 -1.10
C ILE A 122 -5.38 5.15 -0.16
N ALA A 123 -6.61 5.09 -0.67
CA ALA A 123 -7.82 5.29 0.11
C ALA A 123 -7.97 4.24 1.22
N VAL A 124 -7.75 2.96 0.90
CA VAL A 124 -7.78 1.86 1.88
C VAL A 124 -6.75 2.11 2.98
N ALA A 125 -5.49 2.36 2.61
CA ALA A 125 -4.43 2.54 3.59
C ALA A 125 -4.65 3.77 4.48
N SER A 126 -5.19 4.85 3.92
CA SER A 126 -5.48 6.08 4.66
C SER A 126 -6.70 5.94 5.57
N TYR A 127 -7.77 5.28 5.08
CA TYR A 127 -9.00 5.06 5.85
C TYR A 127 -8.76 4.20 7.09
N HIS A 128 -7.93 3.16 6.95
CA HIS A 128 -7.57 2.26 8.05
C HIS A 128 -6.39 2.76 8.89
N GLU A 129 -5.93 4.00 8.69
CA GLU A 129 -4.86 4.63 9.49
C GLU A 129 -3.57 3.78 9.50
N MET A 130 -3.19 3.25 8.33
CA MET A 130 -1.94 2.48 8.17
C MET A 130 -0.73 3.38 8.39
N SER A 131 0.33 2.82 8.99
CA SER A 131 1.56 3.59 9.20
C SER A 131 2.32 3.77 7.88
N TYR A 132 2.37 2.70 7.07
CA TYR A 132 3.07 2.66 5.79
C TYR A 132 2.19 2.13 4.67
N LEU A 133 2.45 2.62 3.45
CA LEU A 133 2.01 2.01 2.20
C LEU A 133 3.26 1.69 1.38
N LEU A 134 3.51 0.41 1.14
CA LEU A 134 4.70 -0.07 0.45
C LEU A 134 4.38 -0.34 -1.02
N SER A 135 5.05 0.36 -1.95
CA SER A 135 4.78 0.26 -3.38
C SER A 135 6.00 0.60 -4.24
N TRP A 136 6.12 -0.06 -5.39
CA TRP A 136 7.02 0.34 -6.49
C TRP A 136 6.32 1.17 -7.57
N ASN A 137 5.03 1.50 -7.43
CA ASN A 137 4.31 2.36 -8.37
C ASN A 137 4.69 3.83 -8.17
N CYS A 138 5.89 4.21 -8.62
CA CYS A 138 6.40 5.58 -8.57
C CYS A 138 5.74 6.52 -9.60
N LYS A 139 4.73 6.04 -10.33
CA LYS A 139 4.01 6.82 -11.34
C LYS A 139 2.78 7.51 -10.73
N HIS A 140 1.99 6.79 -9.95
CA HIS A 140 0.73 7.30 -9.40
C HIS A 140 0.66 7.22 -7.86
N ILE A 141 1.47 6.39 -7.21
CA ILE A 141 1.42 6.17 -5.76
C ILE A 141 2.65 6.77 -5.08
N ALA A 142 3.83 6.15 -5.26
CA ALA A 142 5.10 6.56 -4.68
C ALA A 142 5.79 7.68 -5.49
N ASN A 143 5.03 8.75 -5.79
CA ASN A 143 5.53 9.91 -6.52
C ASN A 143 5.50 11.15 -5.63
N ALA A 144 6.66 11.77 -5.36
CA ALA A 144 6.77 12.90 -4.44
C ALA A 144 5.87 14.11 -4.79
N GLN A 145 5.64 14.36 -6.09
CA GLN A 145 4.76 15.45 -6.52
C GLN A 145 3.28 15.13 -6.25
N VAL A 146 2.91 13.86 -6.41
CA VAL A 146 1.56 13.35 -6.12
C VAL A 146 1.31 13.31 -4.60
N ILE A 147 2.28 12.83 -3.82
CA ILE A 147 2.21 12.68 -2.36
C ILE A 147 1.84 14.00 -1.67
N ASN A 148 2.43 15.12 -2.08
CA ASN A 148 2.11 16.42 -1.47
C ASN A 148 0.66 16.84 -1.72
N ARG A 149 0.11 16.54 -2.90
CA ARG A 149 -1.30 16.82 -3.21
C ARG A 149 -2.23 15.87 -2.44
N LEU A 150 -1.89 14.57 -2.40
CA LEU A 150 -2.64 13.58 -1.63
C LEU A 150 -2.74 13.96 -0.16
N ARG A 151 -1.62 14.32 0.48
CA ARG A 151 -1.59 14.68 1.90
C ARG A 151 -2.54 15.84 2.21
N LYS A 152 -2.59 16.85 1.34
CA LYS A 152 -3.52 17.97 1.50
C LYS A 152 -4.98 17.52 1.38
N THR A 153 -5.31 16.83 0.29
CA THR A 153 -6.69 16.39 0.02
C THR A 153 -7.23 15.44 1.07
N LEU A 154 -6.41 14.51 1.56
CA LEU A 154 -6.81 13.59 2.64
C LEU A 154 -7.00 14.33 3.96
N ALA A 155 -6.13 15.30 4.28
CA ALA A 155 -6.26 16.11 5.48
C ALA A 155 -7.56 16.95 5.48
N ASP A 156 -7.97 17.48 4.32
CA ASP A 156 -9.25 18.19 4.17
C ASP A 156 -10.45 17.28 4.49
N GLU A 157 -10.32 15.98 4.22
CA GLU A 157 -11.29 14.93 4.56
C GLU A 157 -11.06 14.29 5.95
N ARG A 158 -10.13 14.85 6.74
CA ARG A 158 -9.75 14.37 8.10
C ARG A 158 -9.13 12.97 8.14
N PHE A 159 -8.45 12.58 7.06
CA PHE A 159 -7.63 11.38 6.99
C PHE A 159 -6.14 11.75 6.92
N GLU A 160 -5.30 10.87 7.45
CA GLU A 160 -3.84 10.99 7.30
C GLU A 160 -3.36 10.12 6.15
N LEU A 161 -2.40 10.65 5.38
CA LEU A 161 -1.72 9.86 4.36
C LEU A 161 -0.64 8.99 5.04
N PRO A 162 -0.65 7.65 4.86
CA PRO A 162 0.44 6.81 5.34
C PRO A 162 1.79 7.25 4.76
N VAL A 163 2.89 6.84 5.37
CA VAL A 163 4.20 6.99 4.74
C VAL A 163 4.25 6.07 3.52
N ILE A 164 4.12 6.67 2.34
CA ILE A 164 4.30 5.97 1.06
C ILE A 164 5.79 5.83 0.81
N CYS A 165 6.25 4.60 0.67
CA CYS A 165 7.66 4.29 0.47
C CYS A 165 7.85 3.06 -0.42
N THR A 166 9.06 2.94 -0.93
CA THR A 166 9.55 1.76 -1.63
C THR A 166 10.24 0.80 -0.65
N PRO A 167 10.39 -0.49 -1.01
CA PRO A 167 11.21 -1.42 -0.23
C PRO A 167 12.63 -0.92 0.06
N GLU A 168 13.24 -0.18 -0.88
CA GLU A 168 14.58 0.38 -0.69
C GLU A 168 14.63 1.39 0.47
N GLU A 169 13.60 2.21 0.63
CA GLU A 169 13.51 3.20 1.71
C GLU A 169 13.28 2.56 3.09
N LEU A 170 12.79 1.31 3.12
CA LEU A 170 12.60 0.54 4.35
C LEU A 170 13.71 -0.49 4.61
N LEU A 171 14.77 -0.53 3.80
CA LEU A 171 15.94 -1.34 4.11
C LEU A 171 16.90 -0.57 5.03
N GLU A 172 17.38 -1.26 6.07
CA GLU A 172 18.51 -0.78 6.85
C GLU A 172 19.78 -1.27 6.18
N ARG A 173 20.43 -0.41 5.39
CA ARG A 173 21.78 -0.69 4.88
C ARG A 173 22.79 -0.36 5.97
N SER A 174 23.44 -1.38 6.51
CA SER A 174 24.71 -1.19 7.22
C SER A 174 25.81 -1.03 6.17
N GLU A 175 26.51 0.11 6.22
CA GLU A 175 27.75 0.31 5.46
C GLU A 175 28.89 -0.56 5.99
#